data_AF-A0A2G2N001-F1
#
_entry.id   AF-A0A2G2N001-F1
#
_cell.length_a   1.000
_cell.length_b   1.000
_cell.length_c   1.000
_cell.angle_alpha   90.00
_cell.angle_beta   90.00
_cell.angle_gamma   90.00
#
_symmetry.space_group_name_H-M   'P 1'
#
loop_
_entity.id
_entity.type
_entity.pdbx_description
1 polymer ?
#
loop_
_entity_poly.entity_id
_entity_poly.type
_entity_poly.pdbx_seq_one_letter_code
_entity_poly.pdbx_strand_id
1 'polypeptide(L)'
;MSRPMFPLIVAIFTIATLLIASFLFKIYEYPLWIKEGGIIETLTVVGYFSCVVFILLKGGWSYIKKYNYFFILIILFGLRELDFDKRFTTMGIFKSKFYVSSSVPVIEKFMGLLVIMVLLYIIVSIVKNHSKGFFAKIKQLSPVHLGVLITFLTIVFSKSIDGIARKLGYLNIIMDDQTSEHFEVVEEVLELGIPLLILATLFIYFSKKVRFPKRD
;
A
#
# COMPACT_ATOMS: atom_id res chain seq x y z
N MET A 1 -23.30 -20.19 -3.10
CA MET A 1 -21.95 -20.76 -3.35
C MET A 1 -20.96 -19.61 -3.50
N SER A 2 -20.42 -19.07 -2.39
CA SER A 2 -19.52 -17.90 -2.43
C SER A 2 -18.15 -18.32 -2.97
N ARG A 3 -17.88 -18.05 -4.26
CA ARG A 3 -16.55 -18.26 -4.84
C ARG A 3 -15.55 -17.44 -4.00
N PRO A 4 -14.57 -18.07 -3.35
CA PRO A 4 -13.72 -17.38 -2.37
C PRO A 4 -12.81 -16.33 -3.00
N MET A 5 -12.77 -16.24 -4.33
CA MET A 5 -12.03 -15.24 -5.12
C MET A 5 -12.87 -13.99 -5.47
N PHE A 6 -14.19 -14.01 -5.27
CA PHE A 6 -15.07 -12.93 -5.76
C PHE A 6 -14.66 -11.52 -5.30
N PRO A 7 -14.32 -11.27 -4.02
CA PRO A 7 -13.88 -9.93 -3.60
C PRO A 7 -12.61 -9.44 -4.31
N LEU A 8 -11.67 -10.35 -4.60
CA LEU A 8 -10.45 -10.00 -5.33
C LEU A 8 -10.74 -9.67 -6.79
N ILE A 9 -11.62 -10.44 -7.43
CA ILE A 9 -12.04 -10.18 -8.82
C ILE A 9 -12.70 -8.80 -8.91
N VAL A 10 -13.58 -8.47 -7.96
CA VAL A 10 -14.22 -7.15 -7.89
C VAL A 10 -13.16 -6.06 -7.72
N ALA A 11 -12.22 -6.20 -6.78
CA ALA A 11 -11.16 -5.20 -6.59
C ALA A 11 -10.31 -4.98 -7.85
N ILE A 12 -9.87 -6.07 -8.51
CA ILE A 12 -9.10 -5.99 -9.75
C ILE A 12 -9.91 -5.32 -10.87
N PHE A 13 -11.19 -5.69 -11.00
CA PHE A 13 -12.08 -5.10 -11.99
C PHE A 13 -12.32 -3.61 -11.74
N THR A 14 -12.47 -3.21 -10.47
CA THR A 14 -12.57 -1.80 -10.07
C THR A 14 -11.30 -1.04 -10.45
N ILE A 15 -10.11 -1.56 -10.15
CA ILE A 15 -8.84 -0.92 -10.54
C ILE A 15 -8.73 -0.77 -12.05
N ALA A 16 -9.04 -1.84 -12.80
CA ALA A 16 -9.02 -1.79 -14.27
C ALA A 16 -10.02 -0.76 -14.83
N THR A 17 -11.22 -0.68 -14.24
CA THR A 17 -12.24 0.29 -14.64
C THR A 17 -11.81 1.71 -14.32
N LEU A 18 -11.21 1.94 -13.15
CA LEU A 18 -10.66 3.26 -12.77
C LEU A 18 -9.55 3.69 -13.71
N LEU A 19 -8.63 2.78 -14.09
CA LEU A 19 -7.59 3.08 -15.08
C LEU A 19 -8.20 3.46 -16.43
N ILE A 20 -9.11 2.63 -16.97
CA ILE A 20 -9.75 2.89 -18.26
C ILE A 20 -10.53 4.21 -18.22
N ALA A 21 -11.30 4.46 -17.16
CA ALA A 21 -12.03 5.70 -16.98
C ALA A 21 -11.09 6.91 -16.90
N SER A 22 -9.94 6.77 -16.23
CA SER A 22 -8.97 7.87 -16.10
C SER A 22 -8.42 8.33 -17.44
N PHE A 23 -8.17 7.40 -18.36
CA PHE A 23 -7.76 7.73 -19.73
C PHE A 23 -8.91 8.20 -20.61
N LEU A 24 -10.10 7.59 -20.47
CA LEU A 24 -11.28 7.97 -21.26
C LEU A 24 -11.74 9.41 -20.97
N PHE A 25 -11.72 9.80 -19.70
CA PHE A 25 -12.10 11.14 -19.25
C PHE A 25 -10.92 12.12 -19.19
N LYS A 26 -9.72 11.69 -19.61
CA LYS A 26 -8.50 12.50 -19.59
C LYS A 26 -8.25 13.14 -18.22
N ILE A 27 -8.33 12.34 -17.17
CA ILE A 27 -8.21 12.80 -15.78
C ILE A 27 -6.84 13.48 -15.53
N TYR A 28 -5.81 13.16 -16.32
CA TYR A 28 -4.52 13.84 -16.30
C TYR A 28 -4.61 15.37 -16.53
N GLU A 29 -5.61 15.85 -17.26
CA GLU A 29 -5.82 17.29 -17.49
C GLU A 29 -6.44 18.00 -16.25
N TYR A 30 -6.94 17.24 -15.27
CA TYR A 30 -7.67 17.76 -14.12
C TYR A 30 -6.85 17.66 -12.83
N PRO A 31 -6.15 18.73 -12.42
CA PRO A 31 -5.24 18.71 -11.28
C PRO A 31 -5.93 18.37 -9.94
N LEU A 32 -7.23 18.63 -9.80
CA LEU A 32 -8.01 18.28 -8.61
C LEU A 32 -7.98 16.77 -8.32
N TRP A 33 -7.86 15.94 -9.35
CA TRP A 33 -7.90 14.49 -9.21
C TRP A 33 -6.53 13.88 -8.93
N ILE A 34 -5.47 14.43 -9.53
CA ILE A 34 -4.15 13.78 -9.67
C ILE A 34 -3.02 14.49 -8.92
N LYS A 35 -3.08 15.83 -8.73
CA LYS A 35 -1.99 16.53 -8.03
C LYS A 35 -1.90 16.11 -6.56
N GLU A 36 -0.73 16.34 -5.95
CA GLU A 36 -0.52 16.22 -4.49
C GLU A 36 -1.67 16.86 -3.69
N GLY A 37 -2.31 16.07 -2.82
CA GLY A 37 -3.53 16.40 -2.07
C GLY A 37 -4.84 16.21 -2.84
N GLY A 38 -4.80 15.55 -3.99
CA GLY A 38 -5.93 15.31 -4.89
C GLY A 38 -6.95 14.33 -4.33
N ILE A 39 -8.04 14.15 -5.09
CA ILE A 39 -9.13 13.24 -4.71
C ILE A 39 -8.62 11.79 -4.62
N ILE A 40 -7.77 11.34 -5.55
CA ILE A 40 -7.27 9.96 -5.57
C ILE A 40 -6.39 9.67 -4.35
N GLU A 41 -5.41 10.53 -4.06
CA GLU A 41 -4.58 10.44 -2.85
C GLU A 41 -5.43 10.40 -1.57
N THR A 42 -6.43 11.29 -1.47
CA THR A 42 -7.36 11.31 -0.32
C THR A 42 -8.14 10.00 -0.21
N LEU A 43 -8.62 9.44 -1.32
CA LEU A 43 -9.30 8.15 -1.33
C LEU A 43 -8.35 7.00 -0.96
N THR A 44 -7.07 7.08 -1.32
CA THR A 44 -6.05 6.10 -0.94
C THR A 44 -5.86 6.08 0.58
N VAL A 45 -5.73 7.27 1.19
CA VAL A 45 -5.68 7.44 2.66
C VAL A 45 -6.92 6.83 3.31
N VAL A 46 -8.12 7.21 2.83
CA VAL A 46 -9.40 6.67 3.34
C VAL A 46 -9.45 5.15 3.18
N GLY A 47 -8.93 4.60 2.09
CA GLY A 47 -8.84 3.17 1.84
C GLY A 47 -7.99 2.43 2.89
N TYR A 48 -6.81 2.96 3.22
CA TYR A 48 -5.96 2.37 4.26
C TYR A 48 -6.63 2.41 5.63
N PHE A 49 -7.20 3.55 6.04
CA PHE A 49 -7.90 3.64 7.32
C PHE A 49 -9.19 2.80 7.37
N SER A 50 -9.87 2.62 6.24
CA SER A 50 -10.99 1.69 6.12
C SER A 50 -10.55 0.25 6.39
N CYS A 51 -9.36 -0.16 5.93
CA CYS A 51 -8.78 -1.47 6.26
C CYS A 51 -8.51 -1.62 7.76
N VAL A 52 -7.97 -0.57 8.41
CA VAL A 52 -7.74 -0.54 9.86
C VAL A 52 -9.05 -0.72 10.62
N VAL A 53 -10.06 0.09 10.31
CA VAL A 53 -11.40 -0.01 10.91
C VAL A 53 -11.99 -1.40 10.67
N PHE A 54 -11.85 -1.97 9.47
CA PHE A 54 -12.34 -3.31 9.17
C PHE A 54 -11.66 -4.40 10.01
N ILE A 55 -10.34 -4.31 10.25
CA ILE A 55 -9.61 -5.20 11.15
C ILE A 55 -10.13 -5.08 12.58
N LEU A 56 -10.37 -3.85 13.07
CA LEU A 56 -10.91 -3.62 14.41
C LEU A 56 -12.31 -4.26 14.56
N LEU A 57 -13.19 -4.05 13.58
CA LEU A 57 -14.57 -4.54 13.61
C LEU A 57 -14.69 -6.07 13.46
N LYS A 58 -13.86 -6.70 12.61
CA LYS A 58 -13.98 -8.15 12.31
C LYS A 58 -12.94 -9.02 13.00
N GLY A 59 -11.73 -8.51 13.23
CA GLY A 59 -10.64 -9.24 13.85
C GLY A 59 -10.57 -9.04 15.37
N GLY A 60 -10.92 -7.84 15.84
CA GLY A 60 -10.81 -7.44 17.23
C GLY A 60 -9.40 -7.57 17.81
N TRP A 61 -9.30 -7.52 19.14
CA TRP A 61 -8.02 -7.54 19.86
C TRP A 61 -7.20 -8.83 19.64
N SER A 62 -7.88 -9.96 19.41
CA SER A 62 -7.24 -11.25 19.14
C SER A 62 -6.42 -11.23 17.85
N TYR A 63 -6.96 -10.61 16.78
CA TYR A 63 -6.23 -10.47 15.52
C TYR A 63 -5.04 -9.54 15.69
N ILE A 64 -5.23 -8.39 16.35
CA ILE A 64 -4.16 -7.39 16.55
C ILE A 64 -3.01 -7.99 17.35
N LYS A 65 -3.27 -8.71 18.44
CA LYS A 65 -2.20 -9.38 19.22
C LYS A 65 -1.40 -10.37 18.40
N LYS A 66 -2.03 -11.11 17.49
CA LYS A 66 -1.39 -12.16 16.70
C LYS A 66 -0.70 -11.63 15.43
N TYR A 67 -1.27 -10.62 14.81
CA TYR A 67 -0.87 -10.08 13.50
C TYR A 67 -0.61 -8.57 13.58
N ASN A 68 -0.05 -8.11 14.71
CA ASN A 68 0.22 -6.68 14.96
C ASN A 68 1.03 -6.03 13.83
N TYR A 69 1.99 -6.75 13.25
CA TYR A 69 2.84 -6.25 12.16
C TYR A 69 2.05 -5.92 10.89
N PHE A 70 0.97 -6.66 10.55
CA PHE A 70 0.11 -6.28 9.42
C PHE A 70 -0.77 -5.07 9.76
N PHE A 71 -1.28 -5.02 10.99
CA PHE A 71 -2.09 -3.88 11.46
C PHE A 71 -1.28 -2.58 11.46
N ILE A 72 -0.07 -2.60 12.03
CA ILE A 72 0.84 -1.46 12.05
C ILE A 72 1.28 -1.09 10.63
N LEU A 73 1.56 -2.06 9.76
CA LEU A 73 1.97 -1.79 8.37
C LEU A 73 0.91 -0.99 7.60
N ILE A 74 -0.37 -1.35 7.73
CA ILE A 74 -1.47 -0.64 7.05
C ILE A 74 -1.60 0.79 7.57
N ILE A 75 -1.44 1.00 8.89
CA ILE A 75 -1.40 2.35 9.47
C ILE A 75 -0.23 3.14 8.91
N LEU A 76 0.96 2.55 8.82
CA LEU A 76 2.14 3.22 8.28
C LEU A 76 1.98 3.59 6.80
N PHE A 77 1.29 2.77 6.00
CA PHE A 77 0.94 3.16 4.63
C PHE A 77 -0.02 4.34 4.60
N GLY A 78 -1.09 4.34 5.41
CA GLY A 78 -1.98 5.50 5.48
C GLY A 78 -1.30 6.78 5.98
N LEU A 79 -0.37 6.68 6.93
CA LEU A 79 0.42 7.82 7.41
C LEU A 79 1.42 8.33 6.36
N ARG A 80 1.99 7.42 5.55
CA ARG A 80 2.86 7.79 4.45
C ARG A 80 2.11 8.61 3.40
N GLU A 81 0.90 8.18 3.03
CA GLU A 81 0.07 8.93 2.07
C GLU A 81 -0.45 10.26 2.62
N LEU A 82 -0.48 10.46 3.94
CA LEU A 82 -0.77 11.76 4.54
C LEU A 82 0.43 12.73 4.53
N ASP A 83 1.54 12.33 3.90
CA ASP A 83 2.83 13.02 3.94
C ASP A 83 3.26 13.33 5.38
N PHE A 84 2.94 12.43 6.31
CA PHE A 84 3.22 12.64 7.73
C PHE A 84 4.73 12.68 7.98
N ASP A 85 5.56 11.99 7.20
CA ASP A 85 7.00 12.15 7.29
C ASP A 85 7.44 13.56 6.85
N LYS A 86 6.92 14.12 5.75
CA LYS A 86 7.26 15.48 5.30
C LYS A 86 6.80 16.56 6.29
N ARG A 87 5.69 16.35 7.02
CA ARG A 87 5.18 17.31 8.02
C ARG A 87 6.02 17.39 9.28
N PHE A 88 6.69 16.30 9.65
CA PHE A 88 7.44 16.18 10.90
C PHE A 88 8.95 16.06 10.70
N THR A 89 9.43 15.98 9.46
CA THR A 89 10.86 15.82 9.17
C THR A 89 11.36 16.81 8.12
N THR A 90 12.56 17.34 8.35
CA THR A 90 13.22 18.31 7.47
C THR A 90 13.71 17.66 6.16
N MET A 91 13.92 16.34 6.19
CA MET A 91 14.40 15.56 5.06
C MET A 91 13.87 14.12 5.18
N GLY A 92 13.59 13.47 4.05
CA GLY A 92 13.07 12.09 4.06
C GLY A 92 13.93 11.12 4.87
N ILE A 93 13.29 10.40 5.79
CA ILE A 93 13.91 9.52 6.80
C ILE A 93 14.76 8.38 6.21
N PHE A 94 14.59 8.08 4.92
CA PHE A 94 15.35 7.04 4.22
C PHE A 94 16.64 7.56 3.59
N LYS A 95 16.88 8.88 3.57
CA LYS A 95 18.11 9.46 3.02
C LYS A 95 19.23 9.35 4.06
N SER A 96 20.38 8.80 3.68
CA SER A 96 21.54 8.70 4.60
C SER A 96 21.97 10.07 5.17
N LYS A 97 21.79 11.14 4.38
CA LYS A 97 22.05 12.52 4.82
C LYS A 97 21.18 12.97 6.00
N PHE A 98 19.99 12.37 6.21
CA PHE A 98 19.11 12.68 7.34
C PHE A 98 19.79 12.42 8.68
N TYR A 99 20.52 11.31 8.80
CA TYR A 99 21.17 10.91 10.06
C TYR A 99 22.51 11.60 10.27
N VAL A 100 23.22 11.94 9.19
CA VAL A 100 24.59 12.48 9.25
C VAL A 100 24.62 14.01 9.27
N SER A 101 23.66 14.68 8.63
CA SER A 101 23.68 16.15 8.53
C SER A 101 23.50 16.82 9.89
N SER A 102 24.27 17.87 10.16
CA SER A 102 24.09 18.76 11.31
C SER A 102 22.84 19.63 11.21
N SER A 103 22.26 19.75 10.00
CA SER A 103 21.08 20.56 9.73
C SER A 103 19.75 19.93 10.19
N VAL A 104 19.76 18.67 10.61
CA VAL A 104 18.56 17.94 11.05
C VAL A 104 18.55 17.89 12.59
N PRO A 105 17.50 18.39 13.26
CA PRO A 105 17.35 18.31 14.70
C PRO A 105 17.49 16.88 15.24
N VAL A 106 18.14 16.73 16.40
CA VAL A 106 18.38 15.41 17.02
C VAL A 106 17.07 14.66 17.30
N ILE A 107 16.01 15.39 17.65
CA ILE A 107 14.68 14.82 17.89
C ILE A 107 14.09 14.17 16.63
N GLU A 108 14.24 14.81 15.46
CA GLU A 108 13.78 14.27 14.18
C GLU A 108 14.55 13.00 13.82
N LYS A 109 15.87 12.98 14.06
CA LYS A 109 16.70 11.78 13.85
C LYS A 109 16.24 10.60 14.70
N PHE A 110 15.92 10.86 15.97
CA PHE A 110 15.42 9.84 16.88
C PHE A 110 14.06 9.30 16.44
N MET A 111 13.13 10.17 16.03
CA MET A 111 11.83 9.77 15.48
C MET A 111 11.97 8.96 14.19
N GLY A 112 12.81 9.40 13.25
CA GLY A 112 13.09 8.66 12.03
C GLY A 112 13.68 7.27 12.30
N LEU A 113 14.62 7.17 13.25
CA LEU A 113 15.19 5.90 13.67
C LEU A 113 14.13 4.96 14.26
N LEU A 114 13.21 5.47 15.08
CA LEU A 114 12.11 4.70 15.65
C LEU A 114 11.21 4.13 14.55
N VAL A 115 10.84 4.95 13.55
CA VAL A 115 10.04 4.50 12.40
C VAL A 115 10.77 3.39 11.63
N ILE A 116 12.07 3.52 11.39
CA ILE A 116 12.87 2.48 10.75
C ILE A 116 12.88 1.18 11.58
N MET A 117 13.05 1.26 12.90
CA MET A 117 13.01 0.09 13.77
C MET A 117 11.65 -0.63 13.71
N VAL A 118 10.55 0.12 13.65
CA VAL A 118 9.19 -0.45 13.48
C VAL A 118 9.06 -1.14 12.13
N LEU A 119 9.54 -0.53 11.04
CA LEU A 119 9.52 -1.14 9.71
C LEU A 119 10.37 -2.42 9.66
N LEU A 120 11.57 -2.42 10.25
CA LEU A 120 12.42 -3.60 10.35
C LEU A 120 11.73 -4.72 11.15
N TYR A 121 11.11 -4.38 12.28
CA TYR A 121 10.31 -5.33 13.05
C TYR A 121 9.20 -5.98 12.21
N ILE A 122 8.47 -5.18 11.43
CA ILE A 122 7.40 -5.67 10.54
C ILE A 122 7.96 -6.64 9.50
N ILE A 123 9.01 -6.25 8.79
CA ILE A 123 9.63 -7.07 7.73
C ILE A 123 10.13 -8.40 8.31
N VAL A 124 10.89 -8.34 9.40
CA VAL A 124 11.42 -9.54 10.06
C VAL A 124 10.29 -10.45 10.54
N SER A 125 9.22 -9.88 11.10
CA SER A 125 8.05 -10.64 11.56
C SER A 125 7.32 -11.31 10.41
N ILE A 126 7.14 -10.63 9.27
CA ILE A 126 6.51 -11.21 8.08
C ILE A 126 7.35 -12.37 7.54
N VAL A 127 8.66 -12.14 7.36
CA VAL A 127 9.57 -13.17 6.83
C VAL A 127 9.64 -14.37 7.75
N LYS A 128 9.83 -14.19 9.05
CA LYS A 128 9.92 -15.30 10.01
C LYS A 128 8.63 -16.12 10.09
N ASN A 129 7.47 -15.45 10.08
CA ASN A 129 6.18 -16.13 10.32
C ASN A 129 5.53 -16.71 9.06
N HIS A 130 5.84 -16.20 7.86
CA HIS A 130 5.10 -16.57 6.64
C HIS A 130 5.97 -17.16 5.52
N SER A 131 7.28 -16.92 5.48
CA SER A 131 8.15 -17.29 4.34
C SER A 131 8.06 -18.76 3.93
N LYS A 132 8.20 -19.69 4.89
CA LYS A 132 8.22 -21.14 4.60
C LYS A 132 6.89 -21.69 4.07
N GLY A 133 5.76 -21.12 4.52
CA GLY A 133 4.42 -21.61 4.18
C GLY A 133 3.76 -20.89 3.00
N PHE A 134 4.26 -19.72 2.62
CA PHE A 134 3.64 -18.86 1.62
C PHE A 134 3.68 -19.46 0.21
N PHE A 135 4.86 -19.90 -0.24
CA PHE A 135 5.05 -20.46 -1.59
C PHE A 135 4.22 -21.73 -1.82
N ALA A 136 4.11 -22.61 -0.82
CA ALA A 136 3.28 -23.81 -0.89
C ALA A 136 1.80 -23.48 -1.06
N LYS A 137 1.31 -22.43 -0.38
CA LYS A 137 -0.11 -22.02 -0.41
C LYS A 137 -0.49 -21.20 -1.64
N ILE A 138 0.48 -20.52 -2.28
CA ILE A 138 0.29 -19.93 -3.61
C ILE A 138 0.09 -21.03 -4.65
N LYS A 139 0.90 -22.11 -4.63
CA LYS A 139 0.72 -23.25 -5.54
C LYS A 139 -0.66 -23.91 -5.39
N GLN A 140 -1.23 -23.85 -4.19
CA GLN A 140 -2.60 -24.32 -3.90
C GLN A 140 -3.70 -23.30 -4.22
N LEU A 141 -3.36 -22.17 -4.87
CA LEU A 141 -4.28 -21.10 -5.26
C LEU A 141 -5.15 -20.60 -4.10
N SER A 142 -4.59 -20.55 -2.88
CA SER A 142 -5.32 -20.08 -1.72
C SER A 142 -5.70 -18.60 -1.90
N PRO A 143 -7.01 -18.25 -1.90
CA PRO A 143 -7.45 -16.89 -2.25
C PRO A 143 -6.83 -15.78 -1.41
N VAL A 144 -6.60 -16.02 -0.10
CA VAL A 144 -5.92 -15.05 0.77
C VAL A 144 -4.47 -14.85 0.35
N HIS A 145 -3.76 -15.92 -0.02
CA HIS A 145 -2.34 -15.84 -0.40
C HIS A 145 -2.17 -15.24 -1.79
N LEU A 146 -3.09 -15.51 -2.70
CA LEU A 146 -3.17 -14.83 -3.99
C LEU A 146 -3.45 -13.33 -3.80
N GLY A 147 -4.38 -12.96 -2.91
CA GLY A 147 -4.64 -11.56 -2.59
C GLY A 147 -3.41 -10.82 -2.04
N VAL A 148 -2.68 -11.45 -1.11
CA VAL A 148 -1.41 -10.92 -0.61
C VAL A 148 -0.36 -10.80 -1.72
N LEU A 149 -0.22 -11.82 -2.58
CA LEU A 149 0.72 -11.79 -3.69
C LEU A 149 0.41 -10.65 -4.68
N ILE A 150 -0.85 -10.52 -5.09
CA ILE A 150 -1.28 -9.48 -6.02
C ILE A 150 -1.05 -8.11 -5.41
N THR A 151 -1.43 -7.91 -4.14
CA THR A 151 -1.15 -6.66 -3.40
C THR A 151 0.34 -6.34 -3.40
N PHE A 152 1.19 -7.32 -3.08
CA PHE A 152 2.64 -7.13 -3.06
C PHE A 152 3.19 -6.77 -4.45
N LEU A 153 2.74 -7.46 -5.50
CA LEU A 153 3.14 -7.16 -6.87
C LEU A 153 2.68 -5.76 -7.29
N THR A 154 1.47 -5.34 -6.92
CA THR A 154 0.96 -3.99 -7.17
C THR A 154 1.80 -2.93 -6.47
N ILE A 155 2.17 -3.13 -5.19
CA ILE A 155 3.07 -2.22 -4.45
C ILE A 155 4.41 -2.08 -5.18
N VAL A 156 5.04 -3.20 -5.54
CA VAL A 156 6.35 -3.20 -6.21
C VAL A 156 6.25 -2.52 -7.58
N PHE A 157 5.20 -2.82 -8.33
CA PHE A 157 5.00 -2.26 -9.67
C PHE A 157 4.72 -0.75 -9.62
N SER A 158 3.79 -0.30 -8.78
CA SER A 158 3.48 1.12 -8.55
C SER A 158 4.74 1.90 -8.14
N LYS A 159 5.52 1.40 -7.17
CA LYS A 159 6.79 2.08 -6.79
C LYS A 159 7.91 1.98 -7.82
N SER A 160 7.84 1.04 -8.74
CA SER A 160 8.81 0.97 -9.84
C SER A 160 8.57 2.08 -10.86
N ILE A 161 7.30 2.38 -11.14
CA ILE A 161 6.91 3.47 -12.05
C ILE A 161 6.90 4.86 -11.37
N ASP A 162 6.91 4.92 -10.04
CA ASP A 162 7.02 6.17 -9.27
C ASP A 162 8.19 7.03 -9.77
N GLY A 163 7.85 8.22 -10.25
CA GLY A 163 8.79 9.18 -10.80
C GLY A 163 9.63 8.62 -11.94
N ILE A 164 9.05 7.77 -12.80
CA ILE A 164 9.73 7.17 -13.96
C ILE A 164 10.35 8.22 -14.87
N ALA A 165 9.67 9.35 -15.10
CA ALA A 165 10.21 10.47 -15.88
C ALA A 165 11.53 10.99 -15.29
N ARG A 166 11.57 11.18 -13.97
CA ARG A 166 12.78 11.59 -13.23
C ARG A 166 13.89 10.52 -13.29
N LYS A 167 13.53 9.23 -13.19
CA LYS A 167 14.48 8.11 -13.27
C LYS A 167 15.11 8.00 -14.66
N LEU A 168 14.30 8.14 -15.71
CA LEU A 168 14.75 8.12 -17.12
C LEU A 168 15.56 9.37 -17.48
N GLY A 169 15.26 10.52 -16.87
CA GLY A 169 16.08 11.73 -17.01
C GLY A 169 17.54 11.53 -16.59
N TYR A 170 17.82 10.71 -15.56
CA TYR A 170 19.20 10.36 -15.19
C TYR A 170 19.93 9.52 -16.25
N LEU A 171 19.19 8.89 -17.16
CA LEU A 171 19.72 8.12 -18.29
C LEU A 171 19.75 8.94 -19.59
N ASN A 172 19.53 10.26 -19.52
CA ASN A 172 19.38 11.18 -20.65
C ASN A 172 18.21 10.82 -21.58
N ILE A 173 17.20 10.11 -21.07
CA ILE A 173 15.94 9.83 -21.79
C ILE A 173 14.94 10.89 -21.34
N ILE A 174 14.62 11.83 -22.24
CA ILE A 174 13.65 12.89 -21.99
C ILE A 174 12.26 12.35 -22.33
N MET A 175 11.38 12.27 -21.34
CA MET A 175 9.96 12.04 -21.56
C MET A 175 9.29 13.37 -21.88
N ASP A 176 8.31 13.34 -22.79
CA ASP A 176 7.43 14.48 -22.99
C ASP A 176 6.47 14.62 -21.79
N ASP A 177 5.96 15.84 -21.61
CA ASP A 177 5.10 16.19 -20.47
C ASP A 177 3.84 15.30 -20.45
N GLN A 178 3.26 15.03 -21.62
CA GLN A 178 2.07 14.20 -21.75
C GLN A 178 2.30 12.76 -21.30
N THR A 179 3.45 12.14 -21.62
CA THR A 179 3.75 10.80 -21.13
C THR A 179 4.00 10.80 -19.63
N SER A 180 4.66 11.83 -19.10
CA SER A 180 4.87 11.96 -17.65
C SER A 180 3.54 12.00 -16.89
N GLU A 181 2.59 12.82 -17.35
CA GLU A 181 1.25 12.93 -16.76
C GLU A 181 0.47 11.61 -16.84
N HIS A 182 0.59 10.85 -17.93
CA HIS A 182 -0.01 9.52 -18.03
C HIS A 182 0.55 8.54 -16.99
N PHE A 183 1.87 8.57 -16.75
CA PHE A 183 2.48 7.71 -15.73
C PHE A 183 2.08 8.10 -14.32
N GLU A 184 1.93 9.40 -14.04
CA GLU A 184 1.40 9.92 -12.77
C GLU A 184 -0.01 9.41 -12.50
N VAL A 185 -0.91 9.45 -13.49
CA VAL A 185 -2.27 8.87 -13.36
C VAL A 185 -2.22 7.38 -13.06
N VAL A 186 -1.36 6.62 -13.75
CA VAL A 186 -1.23 5.17 -13.51
C VAL A 186 -0.70 4.90 -12.10
N GLU A 187 0.27 5.68 -11.65
CA GLU A 187 0.80 5.61 -10.29
C GLU A 187 -0.31 5.83 -9.26
N GLU A 188 -1.00 6.96 -9.32
CA GLU A 188 -2.08 7.33 -8.40
C GLU A 188 -3.20 6.28 -8.32
N VAL A 189 -3.67 5.79 -9.47
CA VAL A 189 -4.74 4.78 -9.51
C VAL A 189 -4.27 3.44 -8.96
N LEU A 190 -3.02 3.06 -9.22
CA LEU A 190 -2.46 1.82 -8.65
C LEU A 190 -2.25 1.94 -7.14
N GLU A 191 -1.85 3.11 -6.65
CA GLU A 191 -1.72 3.37 -5.23
C GLU A 191 -3.05 3.26 -4.50
N LEU A 192 -4.14 3.81 -5.07
CA LEU A 192 -5.51 3.57 -4.59
C LEU A 192 -5.92 2.09 -4.70
N GLY A 193 -5.40 1.37 -5.68
CA GLY A 193 -5.63 -0.06 -5.86
C GLY A 193 -5.09 -0.92 -4.71
N ILE A 194 -3.98 -0.53 -4.09
CA ILE A 194 -3.34 -1.27 -2.99
C ILE A 194 -4.30 -1.46 -1.80
N PRO A 195 -4.90 -0.41 -1.18
CA PRO A 195 -5.84 -0.58 -0.09
C PRO A 195 -7.11 -1.35 -0.50
N LEU A 196 -7.58 -1.24 -1.75
CA LEU A 196 -8.72 -2.03 -2.25
C LEU A 196 -8.40 -3.54 -2.26
N LEU A 197 -7.21 -3.92 -2.72
CA LEU A 197 -6.75 -5.31 -2.72
C LEU A 197 -6.53 -5.84 -1.29
N ILE A 198 -5.99 -5.01 -0.40
CA ILE A 198 -5.86 -5.34 1.03
C ILE A 198 -7.23 -5.60 1.63
N LEU A 199 -8.19 -4.70 1.42
CA LEU A 199 -9.55 -4.82 1.96
C LEU A 199 -10.23 -6.09 1.44
N ALA A 200 -10.14 -6.39 0.14
CA ALA A 200 -10.65 -7.62 -0.44
C ALA A 200 -10.01 -8.86 0.19
N THR A 201 -8.69 -8.84 0.40
CA THR A 201 -7.94 -9.93 1.02
C THR A 201 -8.36 -10.15 2.48
N LEU A 202 -8.52 -9.07 3.26
CA LEU A 202 -9.02 -9.11 4.63
C LEU A 202 -10.45 -9.65 4.69
N PHE A 203 -11.31 -9.21 3.77
CA PHE A 203 -12.69 -9.70 3.69
C PHE A 203 -12.73 -11.21 3.47
N ILE A 204 -11.91 -11.74 2.56
CA ILE A 204 -11.79 -13.19 2.32
C ILE A 204 -11.27 -13.91 3.58
N TYR A 205 -10.24 -13.36 4.22
CA TYR A 205 -9.65 -13.94 5.43
C TYR A 205 -10.68 -14.06 6.57
N PHE A 206 -11.40 -12.99 6.88
CA PHE A 206 -12.39 -13.00 7.96
C PHE A 206 -13.64 -13.80 7.59
N SER A 207 -14.05 -13.81 6.31
CA SER A 207 -15.17 -14.66 5.84
C SER A 207 -14.89 -16.15 6.04
N LYS A 208 -13.63 -16.60 5.90
CA LYS A 208 -13.24 -17.99 6.20
C LYS A 208 -13.25 -18.29 7.69
N LYS A 209 -12.80 -17.35 8.53
CA LYS A 209 -12.74 -17.51 9.99
C LYS A 209 -14.14 -17.58 10.62
N VAL A 210 -15.09 -16.80 10.12
CA VAL A 210 -16.50 -16.84 10.57
C VAL A 210 -17.18 -18.16 10.22
N ARG A 211 -16.80 -18.79 9.09
CA ARG A 211 -17.43 -20.03 8.62
C ARG A 211 -16.95 -21.29 9.38
N PHE A 212 -15.81 -21.20 10.04
CA PHE A 212 -15.24 -22.26 10.88
C PHE A 212 -14.68 -21.64 12.17
N PRO A 213 -15.55 -21.24 13.13
CA PRO A 213 -15.07 -20.90 14.46
C PRO A 213 -14.36 -22.14 15.01
N LYS A 214 -13.15 -21.95 15.58
CA LYS A 214 -12.53 -23.02 16.37
C LYS A 214 -13.55 -23.42 17.42
N ARG A 215 -14.01 -24.68 17.40
CA ARG A 215 -14.60 -25.28 18.59
C ARG A 215 -13.44 -25.43 19.55
N ASP A 216 -13.47 -24.58 20.58
CA ASP A 216 -12.60 -24.72 21.74
C ASP A 216 -12.85 -26.08 22.43
#